data_AF-A0AAF0FZX0-F1
#
_entry.id   AF-A0AAF0FZX0-F1
#
_cell.length_a   1.000
_cell.length_b   1.000
_cell.length_c   1.000
_cell.angle_alpha   90.00
_cell.angle_beta   90.00
_cell.angle_gamma   90.00
#
_symmetry.space_group_name_H-M   'P 1'
#
loop_
_entity.id
_entity.type
_entity.pdbx_description
1 polymer ?
#
loop_
_entity_poly.entity_id
_entity_poly.type
_entity_poly.pdbx_seq_one_letter_code
_entity_poly.pdbx_strand_id
1 'polypeptide(L)'
;MRVLDKVKSTCLNIVRDLKKVTKVIIIHHWDSDGVSSAAIFSKILCNAEKYFMVPEIGFYDFRAIDVNLLSSREPDVVIILDYGLPVSEIDKIGSVVSSRVYVIDHHVTNVCTDYSCNPVACGLSELDYPSTTWVIHEFIKLENVDDLVALGIIGDLGGVREDHWSVKWVLEVAEKHGLTLRDFYEAVKKIDSCYKLLDRECIDYARNLLEEQGVHGILKDGVLEEKKNLVEEENNSIINNIKPIEILGQIIVYSINKNMYITSSIGRQLAYMNKDRIIMLRHKIPALNTEYVYVRSYKYNLRQVLEELKKQKLYVGGKDHVFVVSCQNTCSEEVIDKIKKTILTHAL
;
A
#
# COMPACT_ATOMS: atom_id res chain seq x y z
N MET A 1 29.48 -6.56 -11.30
CA MET A 1 28.32 -7.35 -10.82
C MET A 1 27.07 -6.71 -11.42
N ARG A 2 26.22 -7.44 -12.14
CA ARG A 2 25.00 -6.85 -12.70
C ARG A 2 24.08 -6.44 -11.54
N VAL A 3 23.29 -5.38 -11.68
CA VAL A 3 22.38 -4.86 -10.62
C VAL A 3 21.53 -5.99 -10.04
N LEU A 4 20.97 -6.83 -10.91
CA LEU A 4 20.18 -8.00 -10.52
C LEU A 4 20.94 -8.99 -9.63
N ASP A 5 22.22 -9.27 -9.93
CA ASP A 5 23.04 -10.17 -9.11
C ASP A 5 23.28 -9.59 -7.71
N LYS A 6 23.46 -8.26 -7.62
CA LYS A 6 23.61 -7.56 -6.35
C LYS A 6 22.33 -7.68 -5.52
N VAL A 7 21.17 -7.32 -6.09
CA VAL A 7 19.87 -7.39 -5.41
C VAL A 7 19.61 -8.82 -4.93
N LYS A 8 19.76 -9.80 -5.81
CA LYS A 8 19.59 -11.21 -5.47
C LYS A 8 20.51 -11.65 -4.32
N SER A 9 21.79 -11.25 -4.37
CA SER A 9 22.74 -11.56 -3.28
C SER A 9 22.30 -10.93 -1.96
N THR A 10 21.85 -9.67 -1.97
CA THR A 10 21.35 -8.97 -0.78
C THR A 10 20.12 -9.68 -0.20
N CYS A 11 19.11 -9.97 -1.03
CA CYS A 11 17.90 -10.67 -0.61
C CYS A 11 18.22 -12.03 0.05
N LEU A 12 19.11 -12.81 -0.57
CA LEU A 12 19.52 -14.12 -0.02
C LEU A 12 20.32 -13.99 1.29
N ASN A 13 21.12 -12.93 1.44
CA ASN A 13 21.85 -12.67 2.68
C ASN A 13 20.89 -12.30 3.82
N ILE A 14 19.90 -11.45 3.56
CA ILE A 14 18.85 -11.08 4.52
C ILE A 14 18.14 -12.34 5.02
N VAL A 15 17.67 -13.21 4.11
CA VAL A 15 16.98 -14.45 4.50
C VAL A 15 17.90 -15.39 5.29
N ARG A 16 19.18 -15.48 4.93
CA ARG A 16 20.15 -16.31 5.65
C ARG A 16 20.35 -15.82 7.09
N ASP A 17 20.36 -14.51 7.31
CA ASP A 17 20.47 -13.92 8.64
C ASP A 17 19.19 -14.14 9.44
N LEU A 18 18.03 -13.96 8.80
CA LEU A 18 16.71 -14.18 9.40
C LEU A 18 16.48 -15.64 9.85
N LYS A 19 17.09 -16.63 9.21
CA LYS A 19 17.01 -18.04 9.67
C LYS A 19 17.70 -18.30 11.02
N LYS A 20 18.50 -17.36 11.52
CA LYS A 20 19.26 -17.49 12.78
C LYS A 20 18.64 -16.70 13.93
N VAL A 21 17.60 -15.91 13.66
CA VAL A 21 16.99 -15.07 14.69
C VAL A 21 16.00 -15.87 15.53
N THR A 22 15.88 -15.49 16.79
CA THR A 22 14.93 -16.07 17.74
C THR A 22 13.75 -15.15 17.98
N LYS A 23 13.93 -13.84 17.82
CA LYS A 23 12.89 -12.83 18.01
C LYS A 23 12.90 -11.78 16.91
N VAL A 24 11.77 -11.58 16.26
CA VAL A 24 11.64 -10.70 15.09
C VAL A 24 10.42 -9.79 15.21
N ILE A 25 10.59 -8.53 14.87
CA ILE A 25 9.46 -7.63 14.61
C ILE A 25 9.29 -7.48 13.10
N ILE A 26 8.07 -7.72 12.62
CA ILE A 26 7.66 -7.61 11.23
C ILE A 26 6.72 -6.40 11.11
N ILE A 27 7.25 -5.30 10.58
CA ILE A 27 6.47 -4.12 10.21
C ILE A 27 6.01 -4.34 8.78
N HIS A 28 4.70 -4.26 8.51
CA HIS A 28 4.19 -4.46 7.15
C HIS A 28 3.09 -3.46 6.80
N HIS A 29 2.99 -3.13 5.51
CA HIS A 29 1.90 -2.32 5.00
C HIS A 29 0.54 -3.02 5.19
N TRP A 30 -0.52 -2.23 5.24
CA TRP A 30 -1.84 -2.67 5.68
C TRP A 30 -2.73 -3.21 4.56
N ASP A 31 -2.30 -3.12 3.31
CA ASP A 31 -3.05 -3.64 2.16
C ASP A 31 -2.71 -5.10 1.84
N SER A 32 -3.34 -5.61 0.80
CA SER A 32 -3.23 -7.01 0.42
C SER A 32 -1.79 -7.46 0.10
N ASP A 33 -0.90 -6.62 -0.43
CA ASP A 33 0.49 -7.02 -0.71
C ASP A 33 1.34 -7.06 0.57
N GLY A 34 1.24 -6.03 1.42
CA GLY A 34 1.90 -6.02 2.73
C GLY A 34 1.43 -7.14 3.67
N VAL A 35 0.11 -7.39 3.73
CA VAL A 35 -0.48 -8.48 4.53
C VAL A 35 -0.04 -9.85 4.01
N SER A 36 -0.06 -10.05 2.69
CA SER A 36 0.41 -11.30 2.07
C SER A 36 1.91 -11.50 2.31
N SER A 37 2.71 -10.45 2.17
CA SER A 37 4.15 -10.46 2.47
C SER A 37 4.42 -10.88 3.92
N ALA A 38 3.67 -10.34 4.89
CA ALA A 38 3.79 -10.71 6.29
C ALA A 38 3.40 -12.18 6.55
N ALA A 39 2.33 -12.68 5.92
CA ALA A 39 1.91 -14.08 6.02
C ALA A 39 2.98 -15.03 5.43
N ILE A 40 3.61 -14.66 4.31
CA ILE A 40 4.74 -15.42 3.73
C ILE A 40 5.92 -15.43 4.70
N PHE A 41 6.29 -14.28 5.26
CA PHE A 41 7.40 -14.18 6.21
C PHE A 41 7.15 -14.96 7.50
N SER A 42 5.90 -15.05 7.93
CA SER A 42 5.52 -15.88 9.07
C SER A 42 5.90 -17.36 8.88
N LYS A 43 5.77 -17.87 7.64
CA LYS A 43 6.18 -19.23 7.26
C LYS A 43 7.71 -19.38 7.19
N ILE A 44 8.44 -18.37 6.71
CA ILE A 44 9.92 -18.36 6.69
C ILE A 44 10.48 -18.44 8.11
N LEU A 45 9.86 -17.69 9.02
CA LEU A 45 10.30 -17.45 10.40
C LEU A 45 9.57 -18.38 11.38
N CYS A 46 9.23 -19.60 10.97
CA CYS A 46 8.41 -20.53 11.75
C CYS A 46 9.00 -20.91 13.11
N ASN A 47 10.32 -20.80 13.29
CA ASN A 47 11.03 -21.11 14.54
C ASN A 47 11.33 -19.86 15.40
N ALA A 48 10.95 -18.66 14.95
CA ALA A 48 11.17 -17.42 15.68
C ALA A 48 9.88 -16.96 16.39
N GLU A 49 10.05 -16.30 17.52
CA GLU A 49 9.01 -15.49 18.14
C GLU A 49 8.76 -14.25 17.26
N LYS A 50 7.55 -14.16 16.70
CA LYS A 50 7.16 -13.14 15.72
C LYS A 50 6.24 -12.11 16.36
N TYR A 51 6.58 -10.85 16.18
CA TYR A 51 5.73 -9.72 16.53
C TYR A 51 5.39 -8.94 15.26
N PHE A 52 4.11 -8.86 14.94
CA PHE A 52 3.66 -8.09 13.79
C PHE A 52 3.24 -6.69 14.22
N MET A 53 3.56 -5.72 13.37
CA MET A 53 3.20 -4.33 13.58
C MET A 53 2.64 -3.77 12.29
N VAL A 54 1.42 -3.27 12.37
CA VAL A 54 0.80 -2.46 11.31
C VAL A 54 1.04 -0.99 11.66
N PRO A 55 1.72 -0.21 10.80
CA PRO A 55 1.87 1.23 10.98
C PRO A 55 0.53 1.95 11.09
N GLU A 56 0.52 3.17 11.62
CA GLU A 56 -0.67 4.01 11.64
C GLU A 56 -1.20 4.25 10.21
N ILE A 57 -2.44 3.85 9.97
CA ILE A 57 -3.07 3.88 8.63
C ILE A 57 -3.14 5.32 8.12
N GLY A 58 -2.68 5.52 6.88
CA GLY A 58 -2.65 6.82 6.21
C GLY A 58 -1.36 7.63 6.42
N PHE A 59 -0.44 7.14 7.26
CA PHE A 59 0.89 7.72 7.45
C PHE A 59 1.96 6.86 6.80
N TYR A 60 2.95 7.49 6.18
CA TYR A 60 4.01 6.83 5.38
C TYR A 60 5.40 7.28 5.83
N ASP A 61 5.57 7.49 7.14
CA ASP A 61 6.81 7.98 7.75
C ASP A 61 7.01 7.39 9.14
N PHE A 62 8.16 7.67 9.75
CA PHE A 62 8.55 7.13 11.05
C PHE A 62 7.53 7.34 12.17
N ARG A 63 6.69 8.39 12.12
CA ARG A 63 5.69 8.68 13.15
C ARG A 63 4.58 7.64 13.20
N ALA A 64 4.37 6.91 12.10
CA ALA A 64 3.40 5.83 12.03
C ALA A 64 3.83 4.58 12.81
N ILE A 65 5.09 4.50 13.22
CA ILE A 65 5.70 3.33 13.85
C ILE A 65 5.68 3.50 15.37
N ASP A 66 5.16 2.49 16.09
CA ASP A 66 5.19 2.49 17.55
C ASP A 66 6.58 2.11 18.06
N VAL A 67 7.42 3.13 18.23
CA VAL A 67 8.80 2.99 18.69
C VAL A 67 8.90 2.42 20.10
N ASN A 68 7.90 2.65 20.96
CA ASN A 68 7.89 2.09 22.32
C ASN A 68 7.71 0.58 22.26
N LEU A 69 6.85 0.10 21.36
CA LEU A 69 6.73 -1.33 21.09
C LEU A 69 8.03 -1.90 20.53
N LEU A 70 8.69 -1.19 19.59
CA LEU A 70 9.96 -1.65 19.04
C LEU A 70 11.04 -1.83 20.11
N SER A 71 11.26 -0.81 20.95
CA SER A 71 12.32 -0.84 21.95
C SER A 71 12.02 -1.80 23.11
N SER A 72 10.75 -1.91 23.54
CA SER A 72 10.37 -2.78 24.67
C SER A 72 10.45 -4.28 24.37
N ARG A 73 10.47 -4.65 23.09
CA ARG A 73 10.51 -6.05 22.66
C ARG A 73 11.93 -6.56 22.45
N GLU A 74 12.97 -5.73 22.44
CA GLU A 74 14.37 -6.15 22.26
C GLU A 74 14.54 -7.24 21.15
N PRO A 75 14.05 -6.99 19.92
CA PRO A 75 14.12 -8.00 18.86
C PRO A 75 15.56 -8.20 18.37
N ASP A 76 15.89 -9.39 17.88
CA ASP A 76 17.17 -9.66 17.22
C ASP A 76 17.26 -8.87 15.89
N VAL A 77 16.13 -8.73 15.21
CA VAL A 77 15.96 -8.06 13.92
C VAL A 77 14.58 -7.43 13.81
N VAL A 78 14.53 -6.25 13.16
CA VAL A 78 13.30 -5.66 12.62
C VAL A 78 13.30 -5.85 11.11
N ILE A 79 12.18 -6.29 10.54
CA ILE A 79 11.98 -6.36 9.09
C ILE A 79 10.79 -5.48 8.70
N ILE A 80 10.98 -4.70 7.63
CA ILE A 80 9.96 -3.82 7.05
C ILE A 80 9.57 -4.40 5.69
N LEU A 81 8.28 -4.63 5.51
CA LEU A 81 7.68 -5.22 4.31
C LEU A 81 6.75 -4.20 3.64
N ASP A 82 6.99 -3.95 2.36
CA ASP A 82 6.06 -3.26 1.48
C ASP A 82 5.64 -1.83 1.90
N TYR A 83 6.48 -1.13 2.68
CA TYR A 83 6.05 0.13 3.30
C TYR A 83 6.54 1.39 2.58
N GLY A 84 7.53 1.28 1.68
CA GLY A 84 7.98 2.41 0.85
C GLY A 84 8.73 3.51 1.61
N LEU A 85 9.29 3.22 2.79
CA LEU A 85 10.02 4.22 3.58
C LEU A 85 11.34 4.63 2.89
N PRO A 86 11.68 5.92 2.86
CA PRO A 86 12.99 6.36 2.41
C PRO A 86 14.07 6.05 3.47
N VAL A 87 15.34 6.05 3.05
CA VAL A 87 16.49 5.73 3.92
C VAL A 87 16.48 6.53 5.23
N SER A 88 16.15 7.83 5.17
CA SER A 88 16.12 8.69 6.35
C SER A 88 15.10 8.29 7.41
N GLU A 89 13.97 7.68 7.02
CA GLU A 89 12.98 7.18 7.99
C GLU A 89 13.42 5.82 8.55
N ILE A 90 14.05 4.97 7.74
CA ILE A 90 14.62 3.69 8.18
C ILE A 90 15.75 3.92 9.19
N ASP A 91 16.61 4.91 8.97
CA ASP A 91 17.68 5.26 9.90
C ASP A 91 17.14 5.72 11.26
N LYS A 92 16.00 6.41 11.29
CA LYS A 92 15.31 6.76 12.55
C LYS A 92 14.85 5.51 13.29
N ILE A 93 14.30 4.52 12.59
CA ILE A 93 13.96 3.21 13.17
C ILE A 93 15.22 2.53 13.73
N GLY A 94 16.28 2.48 12.94
CA GLY A 94 17.56 1.90 13.37
C GLY A 94 18.20 2.62 14.56
N SER A 95 17.87 3.89 14.80
CA SER A 95 18.37 4.64 15.97
C SER A 95 17.64 4.34 17.28
N VAL A 96 16.43 3.77 17.22
CA VAL A 96 15.61 3.43 18.40
C VAL A 96 15.65 1.95 18.77
N VAL A 97 16.15 1.11 17.86
CA VAL A 97 16.39 -0.32 18.13
C VAL A 97 17.89 -0.62 18.14
N SER A 98 18.32 -1.53 19.01
CA SER A 98 19.71 -2.00 19.03
C SER A 98 20.00 -3.09 17.98
N SER A 99 18.98 -3.49 17.22
CA SER A 99 19.03 -4.57 16.25
C SER A 99 19.14 -4.09 14.82
N ARG A 100 19.42 -5.03 13.91
CA ARG A 100 19.45 -4.74 12.47
C ARG A 100 18.04 -4.50 11.95
N VAL A 101 17.91 -3.56 11.03
CA VAL A 101 16.69 -3.30 10.28
C VAL A 101 16.88 -3.76 8.85
N TYR A 102 16.05 -4.70 8.40
CA TYR A 102 15.99 -5.15 7.01
C TYR A 102 14.74 -4.63 6.32
N VAL A 103 14.84 -4.41 5.02
CA VAL A 103 13.73 -3.91 4.18
C VAL A 103 13.54 -4.85 3.00
N ILE A 104 12.29 -5.22 2.72
CA ILE A 104 11.91 -5.94 1.50
C ILE A 104 10.73 -5.20 0.90
N ASP A 105 10.91 -4.73 -0.32
CA ASP A 105 10.03 -3.73 -0.90
C ASP A 105 10.16 -3.73 -2.44
N HIS A 106 9.22 -3.09 -3.12
CA HIS A 106 9.24 -2.85 -4.56
C HIS A 106 8.94 -1.38 -4.92
N HIS A 107 8.68 -0.52 -3.93
CA HIS A 107 8.39 0.89 -4.17
C HIS A 107 9.61 1.66 -4.71
N VAL A 108 9.35 2.71 -5.47
CA VAL A 108 10.37 3.68 -5.92
C VAL A 108 10.84 4.50 -4.72
N THR A 109 11.97 4.10 -4.15
CA THR A 109 12.63 4.78 -3.03
C THR A 109 14.12 4.98 -3.31
N ASN A 110 14.82 5.68 -2.43
CA ASN A 110 16.28 5.82 -2.49
C ASN A 110 17.03 4.68 -1.76
N VAL A 111 16.36 3.58 -1.41
CA VAL A 111 16.90 2.51 -0.58
C VAL A 111 17.50 1.38 -1.43
N CYS A 112 18.70 1.59 -1.97
CA CYS A 112 19.49 0.52 -2.61
C CYS A 112 20.75 0.21 -1.79
N THR A 113 20.57 -0.49 -0.67
CA THR A 113 21.60 -0.74 0.35
C THR A 113 21.78 -2.24 0.64
N ASP A 114 22.78 -2.60 1.44
CA ASP A 114 23.07 -4.01 1.78
C ASP A 114 22.09 -4.61 2.79
N TYR A 115 21.16 -3.81 3.32
CA TYR A 115 20.08 -4.22 4.21
C TYR A 115 18.70 -4.15 3.53
N SER A 116 18.65 -3.88 2.22
CA SER A 116 17.41 -3.76 1.47
C SER A 116 17.36 -4.70 0.26
N CYS A 117 16.30 -5.50 0.22
CA CYS A 117 15.87 -6.26 -0.94
C CYS A 117 14.81 -5.45 -1.68
N ASN A 118 15.24 -4.47 -2.47
CA ASN A 118 14.35 -3.69 -3.34
C ASN A 118 14.95 -3.52 -4.75
N PRO A 119 14.47 -4.31 -5.73
CA PRO A 119 14.98 -4.23 -7.11
C PRO A 119 14.69 -2.88 -7.77
N VAL A 120 13.53 -2.28 -7.50
CA VAL A 120 13.09 -1.03 -8.11
C VAL A 120 13.92 0.15 -7.60
N ALA A 121 14.20 0.23 -6.30
CA ALA A 121 15.10 1.23 -5.72
C ALA A 121 16.53 1.12 -6.26
N CYS A 122 16.93 -0.07 -6.74
CA CYS A 122 18.22 -0.29 -7.40
C CYS A 122 18.20 -0.05 -8.92
N GLY A 123 17.10 0.49 -9.48
CA GLY A 123 16.99 0.92 -10.87
C GLY A 123 16.39 -0.12 -11.83
N LEU A 124 15.79 -1.21 -11.31
CA LEU A 124 14.97 -2.10 -12.12
C LEU A 124 13.54 -1.54 -12.28
N SER A 125 12.80 -2.06 -13.26
CA SER A 125 11.48 -1.53 -13.62
C SER A 125 10.40 -1.94 -12.62
N GLU A 126 9.53 -1.01 -12.21
CA GLU A 126 8.28 -1.32 -11.48
C GLU A 126 7.41 -2.33 -12.26
N LEU A 127 7.49 -2.36 -13.60
CA LEU A 127 6.73 -3.31 -14.42
C LEU A 127 7.25 -4.75 -14.29
N ASP A 128 8.54 -4.92 -13.99
CA ASP A 128 9.14 -6.25 -13.83
C ASP A 128 8.95 -6.76 -12.39
N TYR A 129 8.72 -5.86 -11.44
CA TYR A 129 8.56 -6.13 -10.01
C TYR A 129 7.21 -5.56 -9.51
N PRO A 130 6.08 -6.20 -9.87
CA PRO A 130 4.76 -5.63 -9.68
C PRO A 130 4.31 -5.52 -8.21
N SER A 131 4.94 -6.27 -7.30
CA SER A 131 4.60 -6.30 -5.88
C SER A 131 5.79 -6.74 -5.00
N THR A 132 5.76 -6.45 -3.71
CA THR A 132 6.73 -6.96 -2.72
C THR A 132 6.64 -8.49 -2.60
N THR A 133 5.44 -9.06 -2.65
CA THR A 133 5.30 -10.53 -2.71
C THR A 133 5.98 -11.15 -3.93
N TRP A 134 6.01 -10.48 -5.08
CA TRP A 134 6.77 -10.94 -6.25
C TRP A 134 8.28 -10.90 -6.02
N VAL A 135 8.79 -9.84 -5.38
CA VAL A 135 10.21 -9.75 -4.98
C VAL A 135 10.59 -10.94 -4.09
N ILE A 136 9.73 -11.30 -3.14
CA ILE A 136 9.90 -12.49 -2.28
C ILE A 136 9.92 -13.77 -3.12
N HIS A 137 8.96 -13.96 -4.01
CA HIS A 137 8.87 -15.13 -4.88
C HIS A 137 10.13 -15.31 -5.74
N GLU A 138 10.59 -14.25 -6.41
CA GLU A 138 11.71 -14.29 -7.36
C GLU A 138 13.05 -14.62 -6.67
N PHE A 139 13.32 -13.99 -5.52
CA PHE A 139 14.64 -14.08 -4.88
C PHE A 139 14.72 -15.08 -3.74
N ILE A 140 13.62 -15.36 -3.04
CA ILE A 140 13.61 -16.22 -1.84
C ILE A 140 13.12 -17.64 -2.18
N LYS A 141 12.27 -17.80 -3.21
CA LYS A 141 11.80 -19.09 -3.77
C LYS A 141 11.25 -20.05 -2.72
N LEU A 142 10.10 -19.70 -2.15
CA LEU A 142 9.37 -20.56 -1.22
C LEU A 142 8.37 -21.43 -1.97
N GLU A 143 8.21 -22.66 -1.50
CA GLU A 143 7.18 -23.57 -1.98
C GLU A 143 5.84 -23.27 -1.30
N ASN A 144 4.73 -23.51 -2.00
CA ASN A 144 3.37 -23.45 -1.46
C ASN A 144 2.96 -22.09 -0.86
N VAL A 145 3.39 -20.99 -1.50
CA VAL A 145 2.97 -19.62 -1.17
C VAL A 145 2.52 -18.84 -2.41
N ASP A 146 2.38 -19.52 -3.55
CA ASP A 146 2.12 -18.89 -4.83
C ASP A 146 0.74 -18.24 -4.92
N ASP A 147 -0.25 -18.73 -4.19
CA ASP A 147 -1.55 -18.06 -4.05
C ASP A 147 -1.44 -16.74 -3.28
N LEU A 148 -0.65 -16.67 -2.19
CA LEU A 148 -0.37 -15.42 -1.48
C LEU A 148 0.39 -14.43 -2.37
N VAL A 149 1.32 -14.91 -3.21
CA VAL A 149 2.04 -14.07 -4.16
C VAL A 149 1.11 -13.52 -5.23
N ALA A 150 0.24 -14.37 -5.79
CA ALA A 150 -0.76 -13.94 -6.74
C ALA A 150 -1.71 -12.89 -6.14
N LEU A 151 -2.10 -13.04 -4.88
CA LEU A 151 -2.94 -12.08 -4.17
C LEU A 151 -2.27 -10.71 -4.04
N GLY A 152 -1.00 -10.67 -3.64
CA GLY A 152 -0.24 -9.41 -3.53
C GLY A 152 -0.07 -8.70 -4.87
N ILE A 153 0.24 -9.43 -5.95
CA ILE A 153 0.28 -8.88 -7.32
C ILE A 153 -1.04 -8.21 -7.70
N ILE A 154 -2.17 -8.88 -7.45
CA ILE A 154 -3.49 -8.34 -7.78
C ILE A 154 -3.85 -7.14 -6.88
N GLY A 155 -3.42 -7.15 -5.63
CA GLY A 155 -3.52 -6.02 -4.70
C GLY A 155 -2.92 -4.74 -5.28
N ASP A 156 -1.68 -4.82 -5.77
CA ASP A 156 -0.94 -3.65 -6.27
C ASP A 156 -1.33 -3.20 -7.68
N LEU A 157 -1.52 -4.14 -8.60
CA LEU A 157 -1.90 -3.79 -9.97
C LEU A 157 -3.28 -3.11 -10.00
N GLY A 158 -4.18 -3.52 -9.10
CA GLY A 158 -5.59 -3.16 -9.14
C GLY A 158 -6.29 -3.64 -10.41
N GLY A 159 -7.60 -3.44 -10.49
CA GLY A 159 -8.45 -3.97 -11.57
C GLY A 159 -8.29 -3.33 -12.97
N VAL A 160 -7.18 -2.67 -13.29
CA VAL A 160 -7.03 -1.87 -14.54
C VAL A 160 -5.91 -2.35 -15.45
N ARG A 161 -5.12 -3.35 -15.06
CA ARG A 161 -3.97 -3.83 -15.84
C ARG A 161 -4.06 -5.33 -16.17
N GLU A 162 -5.20 -5.74 -16.75
CA GLU A 162 -5.39 -7.12 -17.23
C GLU A 162 -4.37 -7.52 -18.32
N ASP A 163 -3.78 -6.54 -19.00
CA ASP A 163 -2.75 -6.71 -20.02
C ASP A 163 -1.33 -6.91 -19.45
N HIS A 164 -1.15 -6.77 -18.13
CA HIS A 164 0.16 -6.96 -17.50
C HIS A 164 0.58 -8.44 -17.56
N TRP A 165 1.86 -8.70 -17.86
CA TRP A 165 2.37 -10.07 -18.03
C TRP A 165 2.14 -10.94 -16.80
N SER A 166 2.20 -10.36 -15.59
CA SER A 166 2.01 -11.10 -14.34
C SER A 166 0.59 -11.60 -14.16
N VAL A 167 -0.41 -11.03 -14.84
CA VAL A 167 -1.78 -11.55 -14.82
C VAL A 167 -1.85 -12.94 -15.43
N LYS A 168 -1.05 -13.21 -16.47
CA LYS A 168 -0.93 -14.56 -17.03
C LYS A 168 -0.40 -15.55 -15.98
N TRP A 169 0.63 -15.16 -15.23
CA TRP A 169 1.17 -15.99 -14.14
C TRP A 169 0.13 -16.19 -13.02
N VAL A 170 -0.62 -15.15 -12.65
CA VAL A 170 -1.72 -15.25 -11.69
C VAL A 170 -2.79 -16.24 -12.15
N LEU A 171 -3.13 -16.27 -13.44
CA LEU A 171 -4.10 -17.24 -13.99
C LEU A 171 -3.60 -18.69 -13.87
N GLU A 172 -2.31 -18.93 -14.11
CA GLU A 172 -1.71 -20.27 -13.93
C GLU A 172 -1.75 -20.71 -12.45
N VAL A 173 -1.47 -19.80 -11.53
CA VAL A 173 -1.64 -20.04 -10.08
C VAL A 173 -3.10 -20.27 -9.72
N ALA A 174 -4.02 -19.48 -10.28
CA ALA A 174 -5.44 -19.61 -10.03
C ALA A 174 -5.91 -21.03 -10.39
N GLU A 175 -5.57 -21.51 -11.59
CA GLU A 175 -5.91 -22.86 -12.03
C GLU A 175 -5.34 -23.93 -11.09
N LYS A 176 -4.06 -23.81 -10.71
CA LYS A 176 -3.38 -24.74 -9.79
C LYS A 176 -4.11 -24.85 -8.43
N HIS A 177 -4.65 -23.74 -7.94
CA HIS A 177 -5.33 -23.66 -6.64
C HIS A 177 -6.85 -23.80 -6.73
N GLY A 178 -7.42 -24.08 -7.91
CA GLY A 178 -8.88 -24.15 -8.08
C GLY A 178 -9.59 -22.81 -7.86
N LEU A 179 -8.90 -21.71 -8.13
CA LEU A 179 -9.36 -20.33 -8.04
C LEU A 179 -9.55 -19.72 -9.43
N THR A 180 -10.20 -18.56 -9.47
CA THR A 180 -10.27 -17.67 -10.63
C THR A 180 -9.61 -16.33 -10.33
N LEU A 181 -9.32 -15.55 -11.37
CA LEU A 181 -8.86 -14.17 -11.21
C LEU A 181 -9.86 -13.32 -10.38
N ARG A 182 -11.16 -13.59 -10.53
CA ARG A 182 -12.21 -12.92 -9.76
C ARG A 182 -12.09 -13.21 -8.26
N ASP A 183 -11.72 -14.43 -7.90
CA ASP A 183 -11.55 -14.81 -6.50
C ASP A 183 -10.41 -14.02 -5.85
N PHE A 184 -9.29 -13.79 -6.56
CA PHE A 184 -8.24 -12.90 -6.07
C PHE A 184 -8.73 -11.46 -5.87
N TYR A 185 -9.49 -10.91 -6.83
CA TYR A 185 -10.08 -9.58 -6.65
C TYR A 185 -11.02 -9.51 -5.44
N GLU A 186 -11.84 -10.53 -5.22
CA GLU A 186 -12.73 -10.59 -4.05
C GLU A 186 -11.95 -10.72 -2.74
N ALA A 187 -10.89 -11.54 -2.70
CA ALA A 187 -10.01 -11.66 -1.54
C ALA A 187 -9.28 -10.34 -1.23
N VAL A 188 -8.79 -9.63 -2.24
CA VAL A 188 -8.19 -8.29 -2.07
C VAL A 188 -9.20 -7.32 -1.47
N LYS A 189 -10.44 -7.28 -1.98
CA LYS A 189 -11.48 -6.40 -1.43
C LYS A 189 -11.76 -6.69 0.05
N LYS A 190 -11.79 -7.96 0.43
CA LYS A 190 -11.96 -8.41 1.81
C LYS A 190 -10.84 -7.91 2.72
N ILE A 191 -9.59 -8.16 2.36
CA ILE A 191 -8.43 -7.74 3.16
C ILE A 191 -8.35 -6.21 3.25
N ASP A 192 -8.44 -5.53 2.10
CA ASP A 192 -8.35 -4.08 2.03
C ASP A 192 -9.50 -3.37 2.76
N SER A 193 -10.62 -4.06 2.99
CA SER A 193 -11.72 -3.49 3.79
C SER A 193 -11.29 -3.19 5.22
N CYS A 194 -10.35 -3.95 5.78
CA CYS A 194 -9.83 -3.74 7.13
C CYS A 194 -9.19 -2.35 7.27
N TYR A 195 -8.23 -1.99 6.41
CA TYR A 195 -7.60 -0.67 6.51
C TYR A 195 -8.57 0.46 6.12
N LYS A 196 -9.51 0.21 5.20
CA LYS A 196 -10.55 1.19 4.84
C LYS A 196 -11.46 1.51 6.02
N LEU A 197 -11.64 0.56 6.94
CA LEU A 197 -12.36 0.74 8.20
C LEU A 197 -11.46 1.19 9.36
N LEU A 198 -10.18 1.44 9.11
CA LEU A 198 -9.17 1.78 10.12
C LEU A 198 -9.00 0.69 11.21
N ASP A 199 -9.28 -0.56 10.84
CA ASP A 199 -9.35 -1.69 11.77
C ASP A 199 -8.05 -2.52 11.70
N ARG A 200 -7.11 -2.24 12.60
CA ARG A 200 -5.82 -2.96 12.67
C ARG A 200 -5.96 -4.40 13.16
N GLU A 201 -6.94 -4.68 14.01
CA GLU A 201 -7.21 -6.05 14.48
C GLU A 201 -7.72 -6.92 13.33
N CYS A 202 -8.55 -6.35 12.44
CA CYS A 202 -8.97 -7.01 11.21
C CYS A 202 -7.80 -7.31 10.26
N ILE A 203 -6.80 -6.42 10.18
CA ILE A 203 -5.59 -6.66 9.38
C ILE A 203 -4.79 -7.84 9.93
N ASP A 204 -4.58 -7.88 11.25
CA ASP A 204 -3.91 -9.01 11.92
C ASP A 204 -4.70 -10.32 11.74
N TYR A 205 -6.02 -10.25 11.85
CA TYR A 205 -6.92 -11.38 11.62
C TYR A 205 -6.80 -11.91 10.19
N ALA A 206 -6.85 -11.04 9.19
CA ALA A 206 -6.68 -11.40 7.78
C ALA A 206 -5.31 -12.03 7.49
N ARG A 207 -4.23 -11.50 8.10
CA ARG A 207 -2.88 -12.08 7.99
C ARG A 207 -2.86 -13.51 8.53
N ASN A 208 -3.39 -13.74 9.73
CA ASN A 208 -3.40 -15.08 10.34
C ASN A 208 -4.19 -16.07 9.47
N LEU A 209 -5.33 -15.64 8.94
CA LEU A 209 -6.15 -16.46 8.07
C LEU A 209 -5.44 -16.81 6.75
N LEU A 210 -4.72 -15.86 6.15
CA LEU A 210 -3.86 -16.13 4.99
C LEU A 210 -2.72 -17.09 5.31
N GLU A 211 -2.07 -16.93 6.47
CA GLU A 211 -0.99 -17.83 6.90
C GLU A 211 -1.49 -19.26 7.03
N GLU A 212 -2.65 -19.47 7.66
CA GLU A 212 -3.16 -20.80 8.01
C GLU A 212 -3.89 -21.48 6.85
N GLN A 213 -4.68 -20.71 6.08
CA GLN A 213 -5.69 -21.25 5.15
C GLN A 213 -5.56 -20.70 3.73
N GLY A 214 -4.57 -19.83 3.46
CA GLY A 214 -4.35 -19.22 2.16
C GLY A 214 -5.53 -18.38 1.68
N VAL A 215 -5.59 -18.15 0.37
CA VAL A 215 -6.64 -17.32 -0.25
C VAL A 215 -8.04 -17.93 -0.07
N HIS A 216 -8.14 -19.26 -0.01
CA HIS A 216 -9.39 -19.96 0.27
C HIS A 216 -9.99 -19.60 1.63
N GLY A 217 -9.15 -19.42 2.66
CA GLY A 217 -9.60 -18.99 3.99
C GLY A 217 -10.28 -17.64 3.91
N ILE A 218 -9.63 -16.66 3.28
CA ILE A 218 -10.15 -15.29 3.11
C ILE A 218 -11.50 -15.29 2.40
N LEU A 219 -11.63 -16.07 1.33
CA LEU A 219 -12.87 -16.14 0.55
C LEU A 219 -14.05 -16.68 1.35
N LYS A 220 -13.82 -17.69 2.20
CA LYS A 220 -14.87 -18.34 3.00
C LYS A 220 -15.19 -17.60 4.29
N ASP A 221 -14.36 -16.65 4.69
CA ASP A 221 -14.52 -15.98 5.96
C ASP A 221 -15.67 -14.97 5.98
N GLY A 222 -16.52 -15.11 6.99
CA GLY A 222 -17.71 -14.29 7.19
C GLY A 222 -17.40 -12.94 7.81
N VAL A 223 -16.40 -12.84 8.69
CA VAL A 223 -16.01 -11.57 9.33
C VAL A 223 -15.49 -10.60 8.26
N LEU A 224 -14.58 -11.07 7.41
CA LEU A 224 -14.05 -10.27 6.30
C LEU A 224 -15.09 -9.96 5.22
N GLU A 225 -16.08 -10.85 5.01
CA GLU A 225 -17.22 -10.56 4.13
C GLU A 225 -18.07 -9.42 4.68
N GLU A 226 -18.38 -9.41 5.98
CA GLU A 226 -19.09 -8.32 6.63
C GLU A 226 -18.34 -6.99 6.51
N LYS A 227 -17.02 -6.99 6.77
CA LYS A 227 -16.16 -5.80 6.63
C LYS A 227 -16.16 -5.26 5.19
N LYS A 228 -16.06 -6.15 4.20
CA LYS A 228 -16.17 -5.79 2.78
C LYS A 228 -17.51 -5.14 2.47
N ASN A 229 -18.61 -5.75 2.90
CA ASN A 229 -19.96 -5.27 2.63
C ASN A 229 -20.21 -3.90 3.25
N LEU A 230 -19.74 -3.66 4.48
CA LEU A 230 -19.82 -2.33 5.12
C LEU A 230 -19.12 -1.25 4.29
N VAL A 231 -17.94 -1.54 3.75
CA VAL A 231 -17.19 -0.60 2.90
C VAL A 231 -17.92 -0.36 1.56
N GLU A 232 -18.47 -1.40 0.94
CA GLU A 232 -19.20 -1.29 -0.32
C GLU A 232 -20.51 -0.51 -0.16
N GLU A 233 -21.29 -0.79 0.88
CA GLU A 233 -22.51 -0.06 1.22
C GLU A 233 -22.24 1.43 1.46
N GLU A 234 -21.22 1.76 2.24
CA GLU A 234 -20.86 3.15 2.51
C GLU A 234 -20.37 3.85 1.23
N ASN A 235 -19.54 3.19 0.43
CA ASN A 235 -19.09 3.75 -0.85
C ASN A 235 -20.27 4.05 -1.77
N ASN A 236 -21.19 3.10 -1.92
CA ASN A 236 -22.39 3.26 -2.77
C ASN A 236 -23.29 4.38 -2.24
N SER A 237 -23.49 4.45 -0.93
CA SER A 237 -24.26 5.52 -0.27
C SER A 237 -23.66 6.89 -0.54
N ILE A 238 -22.33 7.04 -0.40
CA ILE A 238 -21.63 8.30 -0.71
C ILE A 238 -21.81 8.67 -2.18
N ILE A 239 -21.50 7.75 -3.09
CA ILE A 239 -21.50 8.02 -4.55
C ILE A 239 -22.90 8.42 -5.04
N ASN A 240 -23.96 7.80 -4.52
CA ASN A 240 -25.32 8.10 -4.93
C ASN A 240 -25.84 9.45 -4.41
N ASN A 241 -25.28 9.96 -3.31
CA ASN A 241 -25.80 11.16 -2.64
C ASN A 241 -24.87 12.38 -2.74
N ILE A 242 -23.60 12.18 -3.07
CA ILE A 242 -22.61 13.27 -3.08
C ILE A 242 -22.88 14.25 -4.22
N LYS A 243 -22.81 15.55 -3.90
CA LYS A 243 -22.95 16.64 -4.87
C LYS A 243 -21.64 17.43 -4.95
N PRO A 244 -21.30 17.98 -6.13
CA PRO A 244 -20.19 18.92 -6.24
C PRO A 244 -20.40 20.12 -5.31
N ILE A 245 -19.36 20.52 -4.59
CA ILE A 245 -19.36 21.77 -3.81
C ILE A 245 -18.88 22.96 -4.65
N GLU A 246 -18.12 22.69 -5.72
CA GLU A 246 -17.58 23.70 -6.62
C GLU A 246 -17.34 23.07 -8.00
N ILE A 247 -17.59 23.83 -9.07
CA ILE A 247 -17.24 23.46 -10.45
C ILE A 247 -16.47 24.64 -11.05
N LEU A 248 -15.21 24.42 -11.41
CA LEU A 248 -14.31 25.43 -11.95
C LEU A 248 -13.74 24.95 -13.28
N GLY A 249 -14.42 25.29 -14.38
CA GLY A 249 -14.04 24.84 -15.71
C GLY A 249 -14.01 23.31 -15.80
N GLN A 250 -12.80 22.74 -15.92
CA GLN A 250 -12.60 21.28 -15.99
C GLN A 250 -12.42 20.59 -14.63
N ILE A 251 -12.43 21.34 -13.54
CA ILE A 251 -12.26 20.82 -12.19
C ILE A 251 -13.64 20.69 -11.52
N ILE A 252 -13.93 19.51 -10.96
CA ILE A 252 -15.10 19.29 -10.10
C ILE A 252 -14.61 18.96 -8.70
N VAL A 253 -15.05 19.74 -7.71
CA VAL A 253 -14.66 19.57 -6.31
C VAL A 253 -15.79 18.92 -5.52
N TYR A 254 -15.43 17.90 -4.78
CA TYR A 254 -16.29 17.18 -3.84
C TYR A 254 -15.70 17.24 -2.44
N SER A 255 -16.55 17.07 -1.43
CA SER A 255 -16.12 16.98 -0.04
C SER A 255 -16.88 15.87 0.69
N ILE A 256 -16.14 15.08 1.48
CA ILE A 256 -16.67 14.07 2.38
C ILE A 256 -15.98 14.15 3.74
N ASN A 257 -16.71 13.77 4.79
CA ASN A 257 -16.23 13.71 6.16
C ASN A 257 -16.69 12.38 6.78
N LYS A 258 -15.77 11.40 6.86
CA LYS A 258 -16.07 10.02 7.27
C LYS A 258 -14.88 9.42 8.00
N ASN A 259 -15.15 8.58 9.01
CA ASN A 259 -14.13 7.82 9.74
C ASN A 259 -13.74 6.54 8.98
N MET A 260 -13.40 6.67 7.70
CA MET A 260 -13.02 5.54 6.84
C MET A 260 -11.94 5.98 5.85
N TYR A 261 -10.94 5.15 5.59
CA TYR A 261 -9.87 5.43 4.62
C TYR A 261 -10.28 5.06 3.19
N ILE A 262 -11.37 5.66 2.71
CA ILE A 262 -11.99 5.41 1.39
C ILE A 262 -11.70 6.51 0.35
N THR A 263 -10.70 7.36 0.60
CA THR A 263 -10.36 8.50 -0.27
C THR A 263 -10.14 8.06 -1.71
N SER A 264 -9.35 7.00 -1.93
CA SER A 264 -8.98 6.55 -3.28
C SER A 264 -10.10 5.78 -3.97
N SER A 265 -10.96 5.06 -3.24
CA SER A 265 -12.12 4.36 -3.82
C SER A 265 -13.14 5.35 -4.35
N ILE A 266 -13.55 6.31 -3.51
CA ILE A 266 -14.52 7.36 -3.90
C ILE A 266 -13.93 8.23 -5.02
N GLY A 267 -12.69 8.71 -4.86
CA GLY A 267 -12.04 9.57 -5.84
C GLY A 267 -11.90 8.90 -7.23
N ARG A 268 -11.60 7.60 -7.28
CA ARG A 268 -11.53 6.83 -8.53
C ARG A 268 -12.89 6.67 -9.18
N GLN A 269 -13.94 6.35 -8.41
CA GLN A 269 -15.30 6.19 -8.95
C GLN A 269 -15.84 7.52 -9.50
N LEU A 270 -15.68 8.62 -8.76
CA LEU A 270 -16.05 9.96 -9.23
C LEU A 270 -15.31 10.35 -10.52
N ALA A 271 -14.00 10.06 -10.61
CA ALA A 271 -13.23 10.30 -11.82
C ALA A 271 -13.68 9.42 -12.99
N TYR A 272 -14.08 8.18 -12.73
CA TYR A 272 -14.60 7.29 -13.76
C TYR A 272 -15.95 7.76 -14.31
N MET A 273 -16.81 8.34 -13.46
CA MET A 273 -18.09 8.95 -13.87
C MET A 273 -17.89 10.25 -14.66
N ASN A 274 -16.73 10.90 -14.55
CA ASN A 274 -16.40 12.20 -15.16
C ASN A 274 -15.06 12.13 -15.92
N LYS A 275 -14.94 11.19 -16.86
CA LYS A 275 -13.64 10.85 -17.51
C LYS A 275 -12.95 12.03 -18.22
N ASP A 276 -13.71 13.04 -18.65
CA ASP A 276 -13.23 14.23 -19.35
C ASP A 276 -12.80 15.38 -18.41
N ARG A 277 -12.94 15.20 -17.10
CA ARG A 277 -12.71 16.21 -16.06
C ARG A 277 -11.51 15.85 -15.16
N ILE A 278 -11.17 16.79 -14.30
CA ILE A 278 -10.27 16.60 -13.16
C ILE A 278 -11.15 16.58 -11.90
N ILE A 279 -11.10 15.48 -11.16
CA ILE A 279 -11.83 15.35 -9.90
C ILE A 279 -10.91 15.71 -8.76
N MET A 280 -11.37 16.61 -7.90
CA MET A 280 -10.75 16.93 -6.61
C MET A 280 -11.70 16.51 -5.49
N LEU A 281 -11.27 15.60 -4.63
CA LEU A 281 -12.02 15.12 -3.48
C LEU A 281 -11.30 15.56 -2.21
N ARG A 282 -11.95 16.42 -1.43
CA ARG A 282 -11.58 16.70 -0.04
C ARG A 282 -12.17 15.63 0.86
N HIS A 283 -11.33 14.90 1.58
CA HIS A 283 -11.76 13.87 2.50
C HIS A 283 -11.15 14.10 3.87
N LYS A 284 -11.99 14.56 4.80
CA LYS A 284 -11.63 14.62 6.22
C LYS A 284 -11.91 13.28 6.88
N ILE A 285 -10.89 12.74 7.55
CA ILE A 285 -10.98 11.51 8.35
C ILE A 285 -10.76 11.89 9.81
N PRO A 286 -11.82 12.17 10.59
CA PRO A 286 -11.70 12.64 11.96
C PRO A 286 -10.88 11.72 12.86
N ALA A 287 -11.03 10.39 12.71
CA ALA A 287 -10.28 9.39 13.47
C ALA A 287 -8.75 9.49 13.30
N LEU A 288 -8.27 9.98 12.15
CA LEU A 288 -6.85 10.21 11.87
C LEU A 288 -6.44 11.67 12.06
N ASN A 289 -7.37 12.53 12.47
CA ASN A 289 -7.22 13.98 12.50
C ASN A 289 -6.51 14.54 11.25
N THR A 290 -6.91 14.07 10.07
CA THR A 290 -6.24 14.37 8.79
C THR A 290 -7.27 14.62 7.69
N GLU A 291 -6.97 15.59 6.83
CA GLU A 291 -7.71 15.82 5.57
C GLU A 291 -6.81 15.49 4.38
N TYR A 292 -7.35 14.70 3.46
CA TYR A 292 -6.71 14.35 2.20
C TYR A 292 -7.39 15.10 1.06
N VAL A 293 -6.59 15.72 0.19
CA VAL A 293 -7.05 16.28 -1.08
C VAL A 293 -6.59 15.35 -2.19
N TYR A 294 -7.49 14.47 -2.61
CA TYR A 294 -7.25 13.52 -3.69
C TYR A 294 -7.63 14.14 -5.02
N VAL A 295 -6.71 14.11 -5.99
CA VAL A 295 -6.94 14.63 -7.32
C VAL A 295 -6.67 13.54 -8.34
N ARG A 296 -7.60 13.30 -9.26
CA ARG A 296 -7.44 12.32 -10.35
C ARG A 296 -8.03 12.85 -11.66
N SER A 297 -7.39 12.48 -12.77
CA SER A 297 -7.95 12.65 -14.10
C SER A 297 -7.59 11.47 -15.01
N TYR A 298 -8.54 11.05 -15.85
CA TYR A 298 -8.28 10.09 -16.93
C TYR A 298 -7.83 10.77 -18.23
N LYS A 299 -8.10 12.07 -18.38
CA LYS A 299 -7.81 12.83 -19.60
C LYS A 299 -6.51 13.64 -19.51
N TYR A 300 -6.27 14.29 -18.37
CA TYR A 300 -5.15 15.21 -18.20
C TYR A 300 -4.00 14.54 -17.46
N ASN A 301 -2.77 14.86 -17.87
CA ASN A 301 -1.56 14.48 -17.15
C ASN A 301 -1.28 15.51 -16.04
N LEU A 302 -1.14 15.04 -14.81
CA LEU A 302 -0.96 15.81 -13.59
C LEU A 302 0.50 15.80 -13.09
N ARG A 303 1.46 15.22 -13.82
CA ARG A 303 2.87 15.14 -13.40
C ARG A 303 3.45 16.52 -13.12
N GLN A 304 3.25 17.48 -14.01
CA GLN A 304 3.77 18.84 -13.81
C GLN A 304 3.15 19.51 -12.57
N VAL A 305 1.84 19.32 -12.36
CA VAL A 305 1.15 19.80 -11.15
C VAL A 305 1.78 19.20 -9.89
N LEU A 306 1.98 17.87 -9.87
CA LEU A 306 2.61 17.16 -8.75
C LEU A 306 3.99 17.73 -8.42
N GLU A 307 4.86 17.91 -9.42
CA GLU A 307 6.21 18.43 -9.21
C GLU A 307 6.22 19.89 -8.72
N GLU A 308 5.31 20.74 -9.20
CA GLU A 308 5.17 22.10 -8.69
C GLU A 308 4.66 22.13 -7.24
N LEU A 309 3.72 21.27 -6.87
CA LEU A 309 3.25 21.17 -5.49
C LEU A 309 4.35 20.66 -4.54
N LYS A 310 5.21 19.73 -4.99
CA LYS A 310 6.39 19.29 -4.21
C LYS A 310 7.37 20.43 -3.93
N LYS A 311 7.68 21.26 -4.93
CA LYS A 311 8.56 22.44 -4.77
C LYS A 311 8.04 23.42 -3.73
N GLN A 312 6.72 23.45 -3.55
CA GLN A 312 6.04 24.29 -2.58
C GLN A 312 6.01 23.71 -1.16
N LYS A 313 6.73 22.60 -0.91
CA LYS A 313 6.83 21.91 0.39
C LYS A 313 5.50 21.38 0.93
N LEU A 314 4.52 21.14 0.04
CA LEU A 314 3.31 20.41 0.41
C LEU A 314 3.64 18.91 0.52
N TYR A 315 3.01 18.23 1.48
CA TYR A 315 3.11 16.78 1.59
C TYR A 315 2.24 16.12 0.53
N VAL A 316 2.85 15.81 -0.63
CA VAL A 316 2.15 15.33 -1.81
C VAL A 316 2.81 14.06 -2.37
N GLY A 317 1.99 13.05 -2.63
CA GLY A 317 2.38 11.81 -3.31
C GLY A 317 1.52 11.58 -4.55
N GLY A 318 2.02 10.85 -5.56
CA GLY A 318 1.23 10.60 -6.77
C GLY A 318 2.02 10.09 -7.97
N LYS A 319 1.28 9.87 -9.06
CA LYS A 319 1.74 9.45 -10.40
C LYS A 319 1.16 10.41 -11.46
N ASP A 320 1.33 10.08 -12.73
CA ASP A 320 0.96 10.95 -13.87
C ASP A 320 -0.53 11.35 -13.91
N HIS A 321 -1.44 10.56 -13.34
CA HIS A 321 -2.89 10.78 -13.45
C HIS A 321 -3.60 10.91 -12.10
N VAL A 322 -2.83 10.92 -11.00
CA VAL A 322 -3.39 10.99 -9.64
C VAL A 322 -2.36 11.56 -8.68
N PHE A 323 -2.78 12.42 -7.77
CA PHE A 323 -1.99 12.79 -6.61
C PHE A 323 -2.87 13.01 -5.38
N VAL A 324 -2.25 12.97 -4.21
CA VAL A 324 -2.90 13.23 -2.92
C VAL A 324 -2.04 14.20 -2.14
N VAL A 325 -2.66 15.27 -1.63
CA VAL A 325 -2.06 16.15 -0.62
C VAL A 325 -2.64 15.78 0.74
N SER A 326 -1.79 15.60 1.75
CA SER A 326 -2.25 15.31 3.12
C SER A 326 -2.00 16.52 4.04
N CYS A 327 -3.01 16.92 4.79
CA CYS A 327 -2.94 18.00 5.78
C CYS A 327 -3.30 17.45 7.16
N GLN A 328 -2.44 17.67 8.16
CA GLN A 328 -2.84 17.45 9.55
C GLN A 328 -3.97 18.42 9.91
N ASN A 329 -5.02 17.90 10.53
CA ASN A 329 -6.32 18.53 10.80
C ASN A 329 -7.16 18.80 9.54
N THR A 330 -7.03 19.97 8.95
CA THR A 330 -7.88 20.47 7.86
C THR A 330 -7.00 21.32 6.96
N CYS A 331 -7.07 21.08 5.66
CA CYS A 331 -6.36 21.90 4.69
C CYS A 331 -6.94 23.31 4.71
N SER A 332 -6.06 24.31 4.81
CA SER A 332 -6.48 25.70 4.70
C SER A 332 -7.02 25.99 3.30
N GLU A 333 -7.96 26.92 3.18
CA GLU A 333 -8.48 27.32 1.88
C GLU A 333 -7.36 27.89 0.97
N GLU A 334 -6.31 28.48 1.55
CA GLU A 334 -5.11 28.88 0.80
C GLU A 334 -4.44 27.68 0.11
N VAL A 335 -4.32 26.53 0.79
CA VAL A 335 -3.78 25.31 0.18
C VAL A 335 -4.69 24.79 -0.93
N ILE A 336 -6.01 24.80 -0.71
CA ILE A 336 -6.99 24.36 -1.71
C ILE A 336 -6.92 25.24 -2.97
N ASP A 337 -6.93 26.56 -2.80
CA ASP A 337 -6.83 27.52 -3.91
C ASP A 337 -5.50 27.40 -4.64
N LYS A 338 -4.40 27.13 -3.92
CA LYS A 338 -3.09 26.88 -4.51
C LYS A 338 -3.08 25.63 -5.38
N ILE A 339 -3.70 24.54 -4.93
CA ILE A 339 -3.84 23.31 -5.73
C ILE A 339 -4.67 23.61 -6.98
N LYS A 340 -5.84 24.26 -6.84
CA LYS A 340 -6.69 24.64 -7.99
C LYS A 340 -5.93 25.48 -9.00
N LYS A 341 -5.24 26.54 -8.56
CA LYS A 341 -4.44 27.42 -9.43
C LYS A 341 -3.32 26.67 -10.14
N THR A 342 -2.63 25.77 -9.44
CA THR A 342 -1.55 24.97 -10.04
C THR A 342 -2.10 24.04 -11.13
N ILE A 343 -3.26 23.41 -10.90
CA ILE A 343 -3.95 22.60 -11.92
C ILE A 343 -4.30 23.45 -13.15
N LEU A 344 -4.93 24.61 -12.94
CA LEU A 344 -5.32 25.51 -14.04
C LEU A 344 -4.12 26.02 -14.86
N THR A 345 -2.92 26.05 -14.28
CA THR A 345 -1.71 26.57 -14.95
C THR A 345 -0.93 25.47 -15.69
N HIS A 346 -0.95 24.24 -15.18
CA HIS A 346 -0.01 23.18 -15.62
C HIS A 346 -0.67 21.92 -16.16
N ALA A 347 -2.00 21.76 -16.07
CA ALA A 347 -2.71 20.57 -16.56
C ALA A 347 -3.76 20.87 -17.63
N LEU A 348 -4.30 22.10 -17.66
CA LEU A 348 -5.24 22.59 -18.66
C LEU A 348 -4.53 23.54 -19.62
#